data_AF-A0A368PM39-F1
#
_entry.id   AF-A0A368PM39-F1
#
_cell.length_a   1.000
_cell.length_b   1.000
_cell.length_c   1.000
_cell.angle_alpha   90.00
_cell.angle_beta   90.00
_cell.angle_gamma   90.00
#
_symmetry.space_group_name_H-M   'P 1'
#
loop_
_entity.id
_entity.type
_entity.pdbx_description
1 polymer ?
#
loop_
_entity_poly.entity_id
_entity_poly.type
_entity_poly.pdbx_seq_one_letter_code
_entity_poly.pdbx_strand_id
1 'polypeptide(L)'
;MSSAAPPPPQPESPSAGAGAGGGGDKVLAAAQHIVKSLATSKNAADDMIRILSGFDNRLSSITNDHLFPSPDPSSGPASGSASASGSSASEISAAAAFDAADQLIQLWDATPEALVFEAPEDDVAQYLAAVDVAVDHLARGGPGGARAGVAVQLAMARLEEELRHLMVRHAVPIDPTGLFFSLRRLSLESMDDLDASSEFDAATPHSLDGTPAGPETARGAVLGSNPFEDQVFDPVRPEAVDELRAIADRMARAGYSRELADAYCGVRRDVLDEYLSVLGVERLSIDEVQRIEWKLLNDKMKKWVHGVKTVVRVLLAGERRLCDQVLTASDDLMEECFLESTKGCIMQILSFGDAVAVCPRSPEKVPRILDMYEALSEVIPEMRDLCIGSSGDGVISDVQAILDRLGDAVRGNLFEFGKMLQQETSRRAMTAGRWTWEWEWERKREWEWEWEWQWQWAFKF
;
A
#
# COMPACT_ATOMS: atom_id res chain seq x y z
N MET A 1 -33.10 -11.44 60.51
CA MET A 1 -33.65 -11.03 59.20
C MET A 1 -32.44 -10.63 58.36
N SER A 2 -31.64 -11.59 57.91
CA SER A 2 -31.86 -12.44 56.71
C SER A 2 -31.84 -11.57 55.45
N SER A 3 -31.05 -11.80 54.41
CA SER A 3 -30.22 -12.95 54.06
C SER A 3 -29.25 -12.47 52.97
N ALA A 4 -27.94 -12.66 53.16
CA ALA A 4 -26.97 -12.58 52.07
C ALA A 4 -27.15 -13.83 51.19
N ALA A 5 -27.25 -13.64 49.87
CA ALA A 5 -27.44 -14.71 48.91
C ALA A 5 -26.17 -15.58 48.80
N PRO A 6 -26.32 -16.92 48.71
CA PRO A 6 -25.18 -17.82 48.59
C PRO A 6 -24.63 -17.87 47.14
N PRO A 7 -23.32 -18.13 46.96
CA PRO A 7 -22.70 -18.26 45.65
C PRO A 7 -23.13 -19.55 44.92
N PRO A 8 -23.07 -19.58 43.57
CA PRO A 8 -23.49 -20.73 42.77
C PRO A 8 -22.54 -21.94 42.95
N PRO A 9 -23.07 -23.17 42.82
CA PRO A 9 -22.29 -24.39 43.04
C PRO A 9 -21.28 -24.65 41.90
N GLN A 10 -20.09 -25.08 42.29
CA GLN A 10 -19.07 -25.59 41.36
C GLN A 10 -19.49 -26.97 40.81
N PRO A 11 -19.18 -27.28 39.53
CA PRO A 11 -19.46 -28.60 38.97
C PRO A 11 -18.53 -29.66 39.58
N GLU A 12 -19.15 -30.69 40.14
CA GLU A 12 -18.50 -31.87 40.71
C GLU A 12 -17.67 -32.61 39.65
N SER A 13 -16.40 -32.87 39.98
CA SER A 13 -15.57 -33.83 39.26
C SER A 13 -16.00 -35.27 39.62
N PRO A 14 -16.33 -36.15 38.66
CA PRO A 14 -16.63 -37.53 38.97
C PRO A 14 -15.35 -38.33 39.19
N SER A 15 -15.29 -38.97 40.35
CA SER A 15 -14.31 -39.96 40.74
C SER A 15 -14.35 -41.18 39.80
N ALA A 16 -13.18 -41.78 39.62
CA ALA A 16 -12.98 -42.98 38.84
C ALA A 16 -13.74 -44.19 39.44
N GLY A 17 -14.61 -44.80 38.63
CA GLY A 17 -15.17 -46.12 38.83
C GLY A 17 -14.90 -46.97 37.59
N ALA A 18 -14.09 -48.00 37.74
CA ALA A 18 -13.70 -48.93 36.69
C ALA A 18 -14.88 -49.68 36.09
N GLY A 19 -14.92 -49.75 34.75
CA GLY A 19 -15.85 -50.57 33.97
C GLY A 19 -15.31 -50.69 32.55
N ALA A 20 -14.54 -51.74 32.29
CA ALA A 20 -14.00 -52.09 30.98
C ALA A 20 -15.14 -52.48 30.03
N GLY A 21 -15.14 -51.90 28.82
CA GLY A 21 -16.06 -52.21 27.73
C GLY A 21 -17.13 -51.14 27.52
N GLY A 22 -16.86 -50.16 26.65
CA GLY A 22 -17.89 -49.15 26.33
C GLY A 22 -17.42 -47.93 25.53
N GLY A 23 -16.37 -48.05 24.72
CA GLY A 23 -15.96 -46.97 23.80
C GLY A 23 -16.90 -46.87 22.59
N GLY A 24 -17.18 -48.02 21.95
CA GLY A 24 -18.03 -48.09 20.76
C GLY A 24 -19.47 -47.65 21.00
N ASP A 25 -20.06 -48.08 22.12
CA ASP A 25 -21.46 -47.73 22.44
C ASP A 25 -21.63 -46.24 22.77
N LYS A 26 -20.59 -45.61 23.34
CA LYS A 26 -20.59 -44.16 23.60
C LYS A 26 -20.49 -43.36 22.30
N VAL A 27 -19.68 -43.83 21.34
CA VAL A 27 -19.58 -43.22 20.01
C VAL A 27 -20.89 -43.40 19.23
N LEU A 28 -21.51 -44.58 19.31
CA LEU A 28 -22.79 -44.85 18.66
C LEU A 28 -23.93 -44.02 19.26
N ALA A 29 -23.96 -43.88 20.59
CA ALA A 29 -24.93 -43.03 21.28
C ALA A 29 -24.74 -41.54 20.93
N ALA A 30 -23.49 -41.08 20.82
CA ALA A 30 -23.18 -39.71 20.38
C ALA A 30 -23.62 -39.48 18.92
N ALA A 31 -23.37 -40.44 18.02
CA ALA A 31 -23.82 -40.37 16.63
C ALA A 31 -25.35 -40.30 16.53
N GLN A 32 -26.07 -41.13 17.31
CA GLN A 32 -27.53 -41.09 17.35
C GLN A 32 -28.06 -39.76 17.89
N HIS A 33 -27.38 -39.16 18.87
CA HIS A 33 -27.74 -37.84 19.41
C HIS A 33 -27.55 -36.71 18.39
N ILE A 34 -26.46 -36.76 17.61
CA ILE A 34 -26.19 -35.81 16.53
C ILE A 34 -27.25 -35.92 15.43
N VAL A 35 -27.59 -37.15 14.99
CA VAL A 35 -28.63 -37.39 13.99
C VAL A 35 -29.99 -36.87 14.46
N LYS A 36 -30.34 -37.07 15.74
CA LYS A 36 -31.59 -36.60 16.31
C LYS A 36 -31.65 -35.08 16.46
N SER A 37 -30.49 -34.45 16.67
CA SER A 37 -30.34 -32.98 16.72
C SER A 37 -30.34 -32.33 15.34
N LEU A 38 -29.95 -33.07 14.29
CA LEU A 38 -30.00 -32.60 12.90
C LEU A 38 -31.42 -32.69 12.32
N ALA A 39 -32.19 -33.71 12.72
CA ALA A 39 -33.58 -33.89 12.27
C ALA A 39 -34.55 -32.79 12.72
N THR A 40 -34.18 -31.96 13.72
CA THR A 40 -35.00 -30.85 14.22
C THR A 40 -34.71 -29.52 13.49
N SER A 41 -33.63 -29.43 12.71
CA SER A 41 -33.25 -28.23 11.98
C SER A 41 -33.60 -28.37 10.51
N LYS A 42 -34.50 -27.50 10.04
CA LYS A 42 -35.14 -27.54 8.71
C LYS A 42 -34.14 -27.51 7.53
N ASN A 43 -32.93 -26.99 7.74
CA ASN A 43 -31.90 -26.84 6.71
C ASN A 43 -30.53 -27.45 7.08
N ALA A 44 -30.32 -27.94 8.31
CA ALA A 44 -28.98 -28.42 8.73
C ALA A 44 -28.56 -29.73 8.06
N ALA A 45 -29.51 -30.56 7.65
CA ALA A 45 -29.20 -31.77 6.87
C ALA A 45 -28.63 -31.41 5.49
N ASP A 46 -29.17 -30.37 4.85
CA ASP A 46 -28.75 -29.91 3.52
C ASP A 46 -27.37 -29.24 3.58
N ASP A 47 -27.13 -28.42 4.61
CA ASP A 47 -25.81 -27.82 4.86
C ASP A 47 -24.74 -28.88 5.15
N MET A 48 -25.09 -29.94 5.89
CA MET A 48 -24.16 -31.03 6.18
C MET A 48 -23.88 -31.89 4.94
N ILE A 49 -24.87 -32.14 4.08
CA ILE A 49 -24.67 -32.81 2.78
C ILE A 49 -23.78 -31.95 1.86
N ARG A 50 -23.92 -30.61 1.89
CA ARG A 50 -23.06 -29.69 1.15
C ARG A 50 -21.62 -29.68 1.66
N ILE A 51 -21.43 -29.78 2.98
CA ILE A 51 -20.11 -29.88 3.59
C ILE A 51 -19.46 -31.23 3.26
N LEU A 52 -20.21 -32.33 3.39
CA LEU A 52 -19.71 -33.69 3.12
C LEU A 52 -19.42 -33.93 1.64
N SER A 53 -20.20 -33.35 0.72
CA SER A 53 -19.92 -33.41 -0.72
C SER A 53 -18.65 -32.65 -1.11
N GLY A 54 -18.23 -31.64 -0.33
CA GLY A 54 -16.94 -30.98 -0.49
C GLY A 54 -15.73 -31.86 -0.12
N PHE A 55 -15.92 -32.87 0.74
CA PHE A 55 -14.86 -33.80 1.15
C PHE A 55 -14.75 -35.04 0.24
N ASP A 56 -15.75 -35.32 -0.59
CA ASP A 56 -15.78 -36.50 -1.47
C ASP A 56 -14.64 -36.49 -2.50
N ASN A 57 -14.28 -35.30 -3.00
CA ASN A 57 -13.13 -35.11 -3.90
C ASN A 57 -11.77 -35.33 -3.20
N ARG A 58 -11.70 -35.18 -1.88
CA ARG A 58 -10.45 -35.41 -1.11
C ARG A 58 -10.31 -36.87 -0.68
N LEU A 59 -11.43 -37.53 -0.37
CA LEU A 59 -11.46 -38.95 0.01
C LEU A 59 -11.24 -39.91 -1.17
N SER A 60 -11.70 -39.55 -2.38
CA SER A 60 -11.42 -40.32 -3.59
C SER A 60 -9.93 -40.31 -3.99
N SER A 61 -9.14 -39.32 -3.55
CA SER A 61 -7.67 -39.36 -3.69
C SER A 61 -6.95 -40.28 -2.69
N ILE A 62 -7.59 -40.59 -1.56
CA ILE A 62 -7.00 -41.37 -0.45
C ILE A 62 -7.31 -42.87 -0.57
N THR A 63 -8.35 -43.26 -1.33
CA THR A 63 -8.95 -44.59 -1.19
C THR A 63 -8.39 -45.67 -2.15
N ASN A 64 -7.58 -45.34 -3.16
CA ASN A 64 -7.17 -46.35 -4.15
C ASN A 64 -5.79 -46.99 -3.98
N ASP A 65 -4.86 -46.49 -3.15
CA ASP A 65 -3.49 -47.04 -3.12
C ASP A 65 -2.98 -47.57 -1.77
N HIS A 66 -3.70 -47.42 -0.65
CA HIS A 66 -3.08 -47.68 0.66
C HIS A 66 -3.81 -48.56 1.68
N LEU A 67 -4.97 -49.15 1.39
CA LEU A 67 -5.74 -49.83 2.46
C LEU A 67 -6.03 -51.33 2.27
N PHE A 68 -5.84 -51.93 1.08
CA PHE A 68 -6.04 -53.38 0.92
C PHE A 68 -5.10 -54.01 -0.14
N PRO A 69 -4.02 -54.70 0.27
CA PRO A 69 -3.32 -55.62 -0.63
C PRO A 69 -4.14 -56.91 -0.76
N SER A 70 -4.71 -57.17 -1.93
CA SER A 70 -5.27 -58.48 -2.25
C SER A 70 -4.13 -59.49 -2.48
N PRO A 71 -4.22 -60.73 -1.96
CA PRO A 71 -3.27 -61.77 -2.30
C PRO A 71 -3.75 -62.46 -3.58
N ASP A 72 -2.91 -62.57 -4.61
CA ASP A 72 -3.12 -63.62 -5.60
C ASP A 72 -1.81 -64.21 -6.15
N PRO A 73 -1.83 -65.49 -6.55
CA PRO A 73 -0.66 -66.34 -6.62
C PRO A 73 -0.16 -66.48 -8.06
N SER A 74 1.14 -66.28 -8.27
CA SER A 74 1.89 -67.10 -9.23
C SER A 74 3.39 -66.92 -9.03
N SER A 75 3.96 -67.98 -8.51
CA SER A 75 5.38 -68.30 -8.48
C SER A 75 6.04 -68.29 -9.87
N GLY A 76 7.20 -67.65 -9.97
CA GLY A 76 8.21 -67.89 -11.02
C GLY A 76 9.40 -66.92 -10.90
N PRO A 77 10.68 -67.36 -10.93
CA PRO A 77 11.68 -66.86 -10.00
C PRO A 77 12.72 -65.87 -10.59
N ALA A 78 13.29 -65.10 -9.66
CA ALA A 78 14.70 -64.68 -9.60
C ALA A 78 15.36 -64.01 -10.82
N SER A 79 15.47 -62.68 -10.75
CA SER A 79 16.69 -61.89 -10.99
C SER A 79 16.38 -60.47 -10.49
N GLY A 80 16.91 -60.04 -9.36
CA GLY A 80 18.26 -59.48 -9.31
C GLY A 80 18.19 -57.96 -9.34
N SER A 81 17.83 -57.37 -8.19
CA SER A 81 18.19 -56.03 -7.69
C SER A 81 18.86 -55.02 -8.63
N ALA A 82 18.23 -53.85 -8.81
CA ALA A 82 18.91 -52.53 -8.77
C ALA A 82 17.91 -51.36 -8.83
N SER A 83 17.24 -51.03 -7.71
CA SER A 83 16.65 -49.67 -7.52
C SER A 83 16.19 -49.38 -6.08
N ALA A 84 16.84 -49.94 -5.06
CA ALA A 84 16.55 -49.64 -3.64
C ALA A 84 17.75 -49.00 -2.89
N SER A 85 18.88 -48.79 -3.55
CA SER A 85 20.09 -48.20 -2.95
C SER A 85 20.20 -46.67 -3.14
N GLY A 86 19.23 -46.04 -3.82
CA GLY A 86 19.25 -44.61 -4.11
C GLY A 86 18.62 -43.70 -3.04
N SER A 87 17.60 -44.16 -2.32
CA SER A 87 16.87 -43.28 -1.38
C SER A 87 17.64 -43.04 -0.07
N SER A 88 18.27 -44.08 0.49
CA SER A 88 19.01 -43.95 1.76
C SER A 88 20.28 -43.11 1.62
N ALA A 89 21.03 -43.25 0.53
CA ALA A 89 22.21 -42.42 0.27
C ALA A 89 21.84 -40.95 -0.01
N SER A 90 20.73 -40.73 -0.71
CA SER A 90 20.19 -39.37 -0.95
C SER A 90 19.68 -38.71 0.32
N GLU A 91 19.02 -39.46 1.21
CA GLU A 91 18.54 -38.96 2.52
C GLU A 91 19.70 -38.65 3.46
N ILE A 92 20.75 -39.49 3.50
CA ILE A 92 21.96 -39.23 4.30
C ILE A 92 22.69 -37.98 3.79
N SER A 93 22.79 -37.81 2.46
CA SER A 93 23.38 -36.61 1.87
C SER A 93 22.57 -35.35 2.15
N ALA A 94 21.23 -35.45 2.13
CA ALA A 94 20.34 -34.33 2.43
C ALA A 94 20.37 -33.94 3.91
N ALA A 95 20.49 -34.92 4.83
CA ALA A 95 20.64 -34.67 6.25
C ALA A 95 21.97 -33.97 6.57
N ALA A 96 23.08 -34.42 5.96
CA ALA A 96 24.39 -33.78 6.12
C ALA A 96 24.41 -32.35 5.56
N ALA A 97 23.74 -32.11 4.43
CA ALA A 97 23.58 -30.77 3.87
C ALA A 97 22.78 -29.84 4.80
N PHE A 98 21.68 -30.36 5.38
CA PHE A 98 20.91 -29.62 6.38
C PHE A 98 21.73 -29.32 7.64
N ASP A 99 22.51 -30.27 8.15
CA ASP A 99 23.35 -30.05 9.34
C ASP A 99 24.39 -28.95 9.12
N ALA A 100 24.95 -28.84 7.91
CA ALA A 100 25.86 -27.75 7.54
C ALA A 100 25.12 -26.41 7.41
N ALA A 101 23.93 -26.42 6.78
CA ALA A 101 23.10 -25.22 6.64
C ALA A 101 22.65 -24.66 8.00
N ASP A 102 22.19 -25.53 8.91
CA ASP A 102 21.76 -25.14 10.27
C ASP A 102 22.91 -24.54 11.09
N GLN A 103 24.12 -25.09 11.00
CA GLN A 103 25.30 -24.51 11.64
C GLN A 103 25.63 -23.12 11.10
N LEU A 104 25.52 -22.94 9.79
CA LEU A 104 25.76 -21.64 9.15
C LEU A 104 24.70 -20.62 9.57
N ILE A 105 23.42 -20.99 9.59
CA ILE A 105 22.34 -20.10 10.04
C ILE A 105 22.55 -19.68 11.50
N GLN A 106 22.89 -20.63 12.38
CA GLN A 106 23.18 -20.33 13.78
C GLN A 106 24.41 -19.45 13.96
N LEU A 107 25.43 -19.59 13.11
CA LEU A 107 26.62 -18.75 13.14
C LEU A 107 26.24 -17.28 12.86
N TRP A 108 25.44 -17.04 11.83
CA TRP A 108 24.98 -15.70 11.50
C TRP A 108 24.04 -15.14 12.58
N ASP A 109 23.14 -15.96 13.12
CA ASP A 109 22.25 -15.59 14.22
C ASP A 109 23.01 -15.18 15.49
N ALA A 110 24.13 -15.87 15.81
CA ALA A 110 25.00 -15.51 16.91
C ALA A 110 25.71 -14.14 16.74
N THR A 111 25.71 -13.60 15.51
CA THR A 111 26.26 -12.29 15.17
C THR A 111 25.15 -11.36 14.62
N PRO A 112 24.24 -10.86 15.47
CA PRO A 112 23.11 -10.03 15.02
C PRO A 112 23.53 -8.65 14.51
N GLU A 113 24.72 -8.16 14.90
CA GLU A 113 25.26 -6.87 14.45
C GLU A 113 25.89 -6.93 13.05
N ALA A 114 26.26 -8.12 12.59
CA ALA A 114 26.83 -8.30 11.26
C ALA A 114 25.69 -8.33 10.22
N LEU A 115 25.82 -7.62 9.11
CA LEU A 115 24.81 -7.67 8.06
C LEU A 115 25.28 -8.62 6.97
N VAL A 116 24.44 -9.59 6.62
CA VAL A 116 24.75 -10.62 5.62
C VAL A 116 25.06 -9.96 4.29
N PHE A 117 24.25 -8.99 3.87
CA PHE A 117 24.42 -8.29 2.59
C PHE A 117 25.50 -7.20 2.61
N GLU A 118 26.21 -7.02 3.74
CA GLU A 118 27.45 -6.24 3.81
C GLU A 118 28.71 -7.11 3.76
N ALA A 119 28.55 -8.43 3.84
CA ALA A 119 29.63 -9.40 3.71
C ALA A 119 30.05 -9.57 2.23
N PRO A 120 31.17 -10.26 1.95
CA PRO A 120 31.54 -10.64 0.59
C PRO A 120 30.41 -11.39 -0.12
N GLU A 121 30.27 -11.20 -1.44
CA GLU A 121 29.22 -11.84 -2.25
C GLU A 121 29.18 -13.37 -2.09
N ASP A 122 30.34 -14.00 -1.89
CA ASP A 122 30.46 -15.45 -1.64
C ASP A 122 29.76 -15.88 -0.33
N ASP A 123 29.80 -15.05 0.71
CA ASP A 123 29.19 -15.32 2.01
C ASP A 123 27.67 -15.12 1.95
N VAL A 124 27.21 -14.10 1.21
CA VAL A 124 25.79 -13.88 0.90
C VAL A 124 25.22 -15.09 0.17
N ALA A 125 25.90 -15.53 -0.89
CA ALA A 125 25.46 -16.69 -1.68
C ALA A 125 25.42 -17.98 -0.86
N GLN A 126 26.42 -18.20 0.01
CA GLN A 126 26.45 -19.34 0.93
C GLN A 126 25.31 -19.29 1.94
N TYR A 127 25.02 -18.12 2.51
CA TYR A 127 23.91 -17.94 3.45
C TYR A 127 22.57 -18.22 2.78
N LEU A 128 22.30 -17.59 1.63
CA LEU A 128 21.06 -17.78 0.89
C LEU A 128 20.86 -19.25 0.46
N ALA A 129 21.93 -19.94 0.06
CA ALA A 129 21.88 -21.37 -0.24
C ALA A 129 21.60 -22.22 1.00
N ALA A 130 22.15 -21.87 2.17
CA ALA A 130 21.83 -22.54 3.43
C ALA A 130 20.35 -22.36 3.81
N VAL A 131 19.80 -21.15 3.63
CA VAL A 131 18.37 -20.90 3.82
C VAL A 131 17.54 -21.76 2.88
N ASP A 132 17.90 -21.84 1.61
CA ASP A 132 17.19 -22.67 0.62
C ASP A 132 17.17 -24.13 1.06
N VAL A 133 18.30 -24.70 1.49
CA VAL A 133 18.40 -26.07 2.01
C VAL A 133 17.52 -26.28 3.25
N ALA A 134 17.48 -25.32 4.17
CA ALA A 134 16.66 -25.42 5.37
C ALA A 134 15.16 -25.40 5.06
N VAL A 135 14.71 -24.50 4.17
CA VAL A 135 13.31 -24.42 3.70
C VAL A 135 12.90 -25.70 2.97
N ASP A 136 13.75 -26.18 2.08
CA ASP A 136 13.56 -27.42 1.33
C ASP A 136 13.45 -28.65 2.24
N HIS A 137 14.26 -28.71 3.30
CA HIS A 137 14.24 -29.78 4.28
C HIS A 137 12.95 -29.74 5.12
N LEU A 138 12.50 -28.55 5.52
CA LEU A 138 11.25 -28.36 6.23
C LEU A 138 10.04 -28.76 5.36
N ALA A 139 10.05 -28.39 4.07
CA ALA A 139 8.98 -28.71 3.13
C ALA A 139 8.88 -30.20 2.80
N ARG A 140 10.01 -30.91 2.68
CA ARG A 140 10.03 -32.37 2.40
C ARG A 140 9.42 -33.20 3.52
N GLY A 141 9.43 -32.72 4.76
CA GLY A 141 8.92 -33.43 5.93
C GLY A 141 9.76 -34.67 6.25
N GLY A 142 10.59 -34.61 7.28
CA GLY A 142 11.48 -35.70 7.68
C GLY A 142 11.81 -35.71 9.18
N PRO A 143 12.57 -36.71 9.65
CA PRO A 143 13.11 -36.71 11.01
C PRO A 143 13.99 -35.47 11.21
N GLY A 144 13.68 -34.67 12.24
CA GLY A 144 14.34 -33.39 12.47
C GLY A 144 13.53 -32.15 12.05
N GLY A 145 12.28 -32.30 11.59
CA GLY A 145 11.44 -31.17 11.18
C GLY A 145 11.30 -30.04 12.22
N ALA A 146 11.33 -30.35 13.52
CA ALA A 146 11.34 -29.31 14.57
C ALA A 146 12.62 -28.46 14.55
N ARG A 147 13.78 -29.08 14.31
CA ARG A 147 15.07 -28.39 14.18
C ARG A 147 15.10 -27.55 12.90
N ALA A 148 14.61 -28.09 11.79
CA ALA A 148 14.46 -27.33 10.55
C ALA A 148 13.50 -26.15 10.69
N GLY A 149 12.41 -26.31 11.45
CA GLY A 149 11.49 -25.22 11.77
C GLY A 149 12.17 -24.07 12.51
N VAL A 150 12.99 -24.38 13.53
CA VAL A 150 13.78 -23.37 14.27
C VAL A 150 14.81 -22.70 13.35
N ALA A 151 15.54 -23.47 12.55
CA ALA A 151 16.52 -22.93 11.61
C ALA A 151 15.87 -21.98 10.59
N VAL A 152 14.71 -22.35 10.03
CA VAL A 152 13.93 -21.50 9.13
C VAL A 152 13.44 -20.25 9.86
N GLN A 153 12.92 -20.36 11.09
CA GLN A 153 12.49 -19.18 11.86
C GLN A 153 13.63 -18.18 12.08
N LEU A 154 14.82 -18.65 12.47
CA LEU A 154 16.00 -17.79 12.65
C LEU A 154 16.42 -17.14 11.32
N ALA A 155 16.45 -17.92 10.24
CA ALA A 155 16.76 -17.41 8.92
C ALA A 155 15.76 -16.35 8.45
N MET A 156 14.46 -16.57 8.65
CA MET A 156 13.41 -15.62 8.25
C MET A 156 13.48 -14.33 9.06
N ALA A 157 13.68 -14.41 10.38
CA ALA A 157 13.87 -13.23 11.22
C ALA A 157 15.07 -12.39 10.78
N ARG A 158 16.18 -13.05 10.40
CA ARG A 158 17.35 -12.36 9.88
C ARG A 158 17.10 -11.74 8.50
N LEU A 159 16.50 -12.49 7.58
CA LEU A 159 16.14 -11.99 6.26
C LEU A 159 15.17 -10.80 6.33
N GLU A 160 14.25 -10.80 7.29
CA GLU A 160 13.34 -9.67 7.56
C GLU A 160 14.14 -8.40 7.94
N GLU A 161 15.15 -8.52 8.79
CA GLU A 161 16.01 -7.39 9.18
C GLU A 161 16.92 -6.92 8.05
N GLU A 162 17.52 -7.84 7.29
CA GLU A 162 18.33 -7.50 6.11
C GLU A 162 17.48 -6.79 5.05
N LEU A 163 16.23 -7.22 4.83
CA LEU A 163 15.28 -6.55 3.94
C LEU A 163 15.07 -5.10 4.38
N ARG A 164 14.82 -4.86 5.68
CA ARG A 164 14.64 -3.51 6.21
C ARG A 164 15.89 -2.66 6.00
N HIS A 165 17.06 -3.19 6.34
CA HIS A 165 18.32 -2.48 6.20
C HIS A 165 18.62 -2.09 4.75
N LEU A 166 18.48 -3.04 3.81
CA LEU A 166 18.68 -2.78 2.39
C LEU A 166 17.74 -1.70 1.87
N MET A 167 16.45 -1.75 2.23
CA MET A 167 15.46 -0.76 1.81
C MET A 167 15.78 0.64 2.33
N VAL A 168 16.20 0.78 3.59
CA VAL A 168 16.58 2.06 4.18
C VAL A 168 17.87 2.58 3.57
N ARG A 169 18.89 1.74 3.44
CA ARG A 169 20.21 2.11 2.91
C ARG A 169 20.15 2.55 1.45
N HIS A 170 19.30 1.89 0.65
CA HIS A 170 19.17 2.15 -0.77
C HIS A 170 18.00 3.06 -1.14
N ALA A 171 17.27 3.61 -0.17
CA ALA A 171 16.26 4.63 -0.40
C ALA A 171 16.85 5.87 -1.08
N VAL A 172 16.17 6.36 -2.11
CA VAL A 172 16.62 7.54 -2.88
C VAL A 172 15.96 8.80 -2.31
N PRO A 173 16.69 9.70 -1.65
CA PRO A 173 16.09 10.90 -1.08
C PRO A 173 15.49 11.79 -2.17
N ILE A 174 14.35 12.37 -1.87
CA ILE A 174 13.69 13.37 -2.72
C ILE A 174 14.38 14.72 -2.52
N ASP A 175 14.97 15.26 -3.57
CA ASP A 175 15.30 16.70 -3.60
C ASP A 175 14.02 17.48 -3.96
N PRO A 176 13.43 18.24 -3.01
CA PRO A 176 12.26 19.06 -3.30
C PRO A 176 12.61 20.09 -4.39
N THR A 177 13.85 20.55 -4.47
CA THR A 177 14.24 21.58 -5.43
C THR A 177 14.24 21.03 -6.85
N GLY A 178 14.93 19.91 -7.09
CA GLY A 178 15.01 19.24 -8.39
C GLY A 178 13.68 18.69 -8.91
N LEU A 179 12.84 18.12 -8.05
CA LEU A 179 11.52 17.61 -8.46
C LEU A 179 10.51 18.73 -8.67
N PHE A 180 10.46 19.75 -7.80
CA PHE A 180 9.61 20.91 -8.03
C PHE A 180 10.07 21.70 -9.27
N PHE A 181 11.37 21.78 -9.59
CA PHE A 181 11.83 22.44 -10.82
C PHE A 181 11.54 21.61 -12.07
N SER A 182 11.66 20.29 -11.99
CA SER A 182 11.27 19.40 -13.08
C SER A 182 9.78 19.57 -13.34
N LEU A 183 8.94 19.48 -12.32
CA LEU A 183 7.49 19.66 -12.38
C LEU A 183 7.03 21.09 -12.71
N ARG A 184 7.72 22.13 -12.23
CA ARG A 184 7.46 23.53 -12.61
C ARG A 184 7.75 23.75 -14.09
N ARG A 185 8.77 23.11 -14.66
CA ARG A 185 9.05 23.18 -16.09
C ARG A 185 7.92 22.56 -16.93
N LEU A 186 7.16 21.62 -16.34
CA LEU A 186 5.97 21.00 -16.96
C LEU A 186 4.69 21.81 -16.72
N SER A 187 4.61 22.53 -15.59
CA SER A 187 3.49 23.42 -15.27
C SER A 187 3.63 24.83 -15.88
N LEU A 188 4.78 25.17 -16.50
CA LEU A 188 5.05 26.51 -17.05
C LEU A 188 4.31 26.81 -18.36
N GLU A 189 3.30 26.02 -18.75
CA GLU A 189 2.29 26.48 -19.70
C GLU A 189 1.11 27.17 -19.00
N SER A 190 1.05 27.19 -17.66
CA SER A 190 0.05 27.94 -16.89
C SER A 190 0.62 28.44 -15.56
N MET A 191 0.63 29.76 -15.38
CA MET A 191 1.05 30.56 -14.21
C MET A 191 2.48 31.13 -14.24
N ASP A 192 2.64 32.26 -14.95
CA ASP A 192 3.42 33.41 -14.44
C ASP A 192 2.75 33.93 -13.14
N ASP A 193 3.55 34.16 -12.09
CA ASP A 193 3.24 34.89 -10.82
C ASP A 193 3.62 34.13 -9.52
N LEU A 194 4.85 33.61 -9.46
CA LEU A 194 5.53 33.49 -8.17
C LEU A 194 6.74 34.41 -8.16
N ASP A 195 6.49 35.61 -7.64
CA ASP A 195 7.48 36.60 -7.22
C ASP A 195 8.58 35.91 -6.39
N ALA A 196 9.79 35.96 -6.93
CA ALA A 196 11.00 35.47 -6.30
C ALA A 196 11.39 36.43 -5.17
N SER A 197 10.80 36.26 -4.00
CA SER A 197 11.28 36.89 -2.77
C SER A 197 11.43 35.85 -1.66
N SER A 198 12.58 35.17 -1.69
CA SER A 198 13.19 34.58 -0.50
C SER A 198 14.69 34.79 -0.61
N GLU A 199 15.20 35.68 0.23
CA GLU A 199 16.60 36.01 0.42
C GLU A 199 17.47 34.74 0.50
N PHE A 200 18.43 34.60 -0.41
CA PHE A 200 19.63 33.82 -0.16
C PHE A 200 20.84 34.64 -0.56
N ASP A 201 21.70 34.83 0.43
CA ASP A 201 22.80 35.77 0.52
C ASP A 201 23.86 35.52 -0.58
N ALA A 202 24.08 36.53 -1.43
CA ALA A 202 25.07 36.51 -2.48
C ALA A 202 26.33 37.28 -2.03
N ALA A 203 27.29 36.56 -1.43
CA ALA A 203 28.65 37.04 -1.32
C ALA A 203 29.41 36.79 -2.64
N THR A 204 29.60 37.87 -3.40
CA THR A 204 30.37 37.98 -4.66
C THR A 204 31.89 37.91 -4.39
N PRO A 205 32.80 37.70 -5.40
CA PRO A 205 33.13 38.79 -6.34
C PRO A 205 33.59 38.42 -7.78
N HIS A 206 33.12 39.24 -8.73
CA HIS A 206 33.80 39.83 -9.90
C HIS A 206 34.77 39.00 -10.78
N SER A 207 34.51 38.99 -12.10
CA SER A 207 35.18 39.88 -13.09
C SER A 207 34.61 39.72 -14.51
N LEU A 208 34.83 40.77 -15.32
CA LEU A 208 34.14 41.21 -16.54
C LEU A 208 34.70 40.64 -17.86
N ASP A 209 33.82 40.47 -18.86
CA ASP A 209 33.89 40.90 -20.29
C ASP A 209 32.90 40.01 -21.07
N GLY A 210 31.96 40.45 -21.93
CA GLY A 210 31.84 41.63 -22.76
C GLY A 210 31.65 41.15 -24.21
N THR A 211 30.42 41.18 -24.75
CA THR A 211 30.00 41.50 -26.15
C THR A 211 28.54 41.03 -26.44
N PRO A 212 27.66 41.86 -27.05
CA PRO A 212 26.26 41.52 -27.36
C PRO A 212 26.02 41.25 -28.88
N ALA A 213 25.02 40.41 -29.21
CA ALA A 213 24.07 40.51 -30.36
C ALA A 213 23.68 39.15 -30.98
N GLY A 214 22.37 38.91 -31.18
CA GLY A 214 21.82 37.95 -32.15
C GLY A 214 20.56 37.19 -31.69
N PRO A 215 19.37 37.39 -32.33
CA PRO A 215 18.09 36.82 -31.90
C PRO A 215 17.64 35.57 -32.68
N GLU A 216 16.81 34.76 -32.00
CA GLU A 216 15.76 33.85 -32.50
C GLU A 216 16.07 32.51 -33.22
N THR A 217 15.18 31.56 -32.90
CA THR A 217 14.75 30.33 -33.61
C THR A 217 15.40 28.96 -33.30
N ALA A 218 14.77 28.26 -32.35
CA ALA A 218 14.27 26.88 -32.45
C ALA A 218 13.56 26.55 -31.12
N ARG A 219 12.25 26.74 -30.92
CA ARG A 219 11.11 26.04 -31.57
C ARG A 219 11.46 24.63 -32.06
N GLY A 220 11.60 23.74 -31.09
CA GLY A 220 11.39 22.30 -31.24
C GLY A 220 10.44 21.85 -30.13
N ALA A 221 9.16 22.21 -30.27
CA ALA A 221 8.10 21.65 -29.44
C ALA A 221 8.00 20.15 -29.76
N VAL A 222 8.31 19.30 -28.78
CA VAL A 222 7.82 17.92 -28.77
C VAL A 222 6.33 18.02 -28.50
N LEU A 223 5.54 17.94 -29.57
CA LEU A 223 4.10 17.82 -29.49
C LEU A 223 3.78 16.36 -29.13
N GLY A 224 3.29 16.12 -27.92
CA GLY A 224 2.42 14.98 -27.64
C GLY A 224 2.87 13.94 -26.61
N SER A 225 3.96 14.13 -25.86
CA SER A 225 4.26 13.25 -24.72
C SER A 225 3.85 13.91 -23.41
N ASN A 226 3.16 13.16 -22.55
CA ASN A 226 2.91 13.59 -21.17
C ASN A 226 4.29 13.83 -20.54
N PRO A 227 4.62 15.02 -20.03
CA PRO A 227 5.97 15.27 -19.52
C PRO A 227 6.31 14.49 -18.24
N PHE A 228 5.34 13.74 -17.71
CA PHE A 228 5.48 12.78 -16.63
C PHE A 228 5.87 11.37 -17.10
N GLU A 229 5.73 11.03 -18.40
CA GLU A 229 6.09 9.69 -18.91
C GLU A 229 7.60 9.47 -18.99
N ASP A 230 8.40 10.54 -19.13
CA ASP A 230 9.85 10.44 -19.33
C ASP A 230 10.68 10.44 -18.02
N GLN A 231 10.07 10.62 -16.85
CA GLN A 231 10.79 10.69 -15.58
C GLN A 231 10.41 9.53 -14.65
N VAL A 232 11.01 8.38 -14.89
CA VAL A 232 10.91 7.19 -14.03
C VAL A 232 11.66 7.49 -12.73
N PHE A 233 10.92 7.71 -11.65
CA PHE A 233 11.48 7.78 -10.30
C PHE A 233 11.56 6.37 -9.71
N ASP A 234 12.78 5.90 -9.48
CA ASP A 234 13.00 4.63 -8.81
C ASP A 234 13.25 4.90 -7.31
N PRO A 235 12.33 4.47 -6.42
CA PRO A 235 12.40 4.80 -5.00
C PRO A 235 13.55 4.10 -4.27
N VAL A 236 14.09 3.03 -4.86
CA VAL A 236 15.21 2.25 -4.39
C VAL A 236 16.22 2.14 -5.53
N ARG A 237 17.50 2.23 -5.20
CA ARG A 237 18.58 2.05 -6.17
C ARG A 237 18.48 0.67 -6.86
N PRO A 238 18.66 0.60 -8.19
CA PRO A 238 18.42 -0.63 -8.95
C PRO A 238 19.32 -1.79 -8.50
N GLU A 239 20.52 -1.50 -7.98
CA GLU A 239 21.46 -2.52 -7.50
C GLU A 239 20.90 -3.35 -6.34
N ALA A 240 20.04 -2.78 -5.50
CA ALA A 240 19.46 -3.47 -4.34
C ALA A 240 18.17 -4.24 -4.69
N VAL A 241 17.54 -3.96 -5.84
CA VAL A 241 16.24 -4.56 -6.18
C VAL A 241 16.36 -6.08 -6.35
N ASP A 242 17.45 -6.55 -6.95
CA ASP A 242 17.68 -7.99 -7.15
C ASP A 242 17.89 -8.72 -5.82
N GLU A 243 18.59 -8.09 -4.86
CA GLU A 243 18.79 -8.62 -3.51
C GLU A 243 17.46 -8.65 -2.73
N LEU A 244 16.69 -7.56 -2.77
CA LEU A 244 15.38 -7.48 -2.13
C LEU A 244 14.41 -8.55 -2.69
N ARG A 245 14.40 -8.75 -4.01
CA ARG A 245 13.61 -9.81 -4.66
C ARG A 245 14.06 -11.18 -4.19
N ALA A 246 15.37 -11.43 -4.14
CA ALA A 246 15.92 -12.71 -3.70
C ALA A 246 15.55 -13.05 -2.25
N ILE A 247 15.43 -12.05 -1.37
CA ILE A 247 14.92 -12.19 0.00
C ILE A 247 13.42 -12.48 -0.02
N ALA A 248 12.63 -11.66 -0.73
CA ALA A 248 11.18 -11.78 -0.80
C ALA A 248 10.73 -13.15 -1.31
N ASP A 249 11.35 -13.66 -2.38
CA ASP A 249 11.06 -15.00 -2.93
C ASP A 249 11.36 -16.13 -1.93
N ARG A 250 12.38 -15.97 -1.08
CA ARG A 250 12.72 -16.94 -0.02
C ARG A 250 11.71 -16.90 1.12
N MET A 251 11.35 -15.71 1.58
CA MET A 251 10.34 -15.55 2.64
C MET A 251 8.97 -16.07 2.19
N ALA A 252 8.56 -15.77 0.96
CA ALA A 252 7.31 -16.27 0.38
C ALA A 252 7.31 -17.80 0.27
N ARG A 253 8.39 -18.42 -0.23
CA ARG A 253 8.51 -19.90 -0.29
C ARG A 253 8.51 -20.57 1.07
N ALA A 254 9.02 -19.90 2.10
CA ALA A 254 9.00 -20.40 3.47
C ALA A 254 7.64 -20.24 4.17
N GLY A 255 6.68 -19.53 3.55
CA GLY A 255 5.36 -19.25 4.12
C GLY A 255 5.31 -18.02 5.04
N TYR A 256 6.30 -17.13 4.96
CA TYR A 256 6.43 -15.91 5.77
C TYR A 256 5.98 -14.65 5.02
N SER A 257 4.95 -14.77 4.17
CA SER A 257 4.45 -13.66 3.37
C SER A 257 3.93 -12.50 4.23
N ARG A 258 3.41 -12.78 5.42
CA ARG A 258 2.90 -11.76 6.34
C ARG A 258 4.04 -10.94 6.94
N GLU A 259 5.09 -11.60 7.43
CA GLU A 259 6.27 -10.97 8.00
C GLU A 259 7.01 -10.15 6.93
N LEU A 260 7.08 -10.67 5.70
CA LEU A 260 7.56 -9.94 4.53
C LEU A 260 6.72 -8.67 4.27
N ALA A 261 5.39 -8.77 4.27
CA ALA A 261 4.50 -7.63 4.08
C ALA A 261 4.67 -6.58 5.19
N ASP A 262 4.70 -7.02 6.45
CA ASP A 262 4.86 -6.14 7.61
C ASP A 262 6.21 -5.40 7.57
N ALA A 263 7.30 -6.08 7.20
CA ALA A 263 8.62 -5.48 7.04
C ALA A 263 8.69 -4.49 5.88
N TYR A 264 8.23 -4.91 4.70
CA TYR A 264 8.19 -4.07 3.50
C TYR A 264 7.36 -2.81 3.75
N CYS A 265 6.08 -2.97 4.12
CA CYS A 265 5.17 -1.86 4.36
C CYS A 265 5.62 -0.96 5.50
N GLY A 266 6.26 -1.51 6.54
CA GLY A 266 6.86 -0.74 7.62
C GLY A 266 7.84 0.30 7.09
N VAL A 267 8.87 -0.14 6.38
CA VAL A 267 9.93 0.74 5.87
C VAL A 267 9.39 1.70 4.80
N ARG A 268 8.56 1.20 3.86
CA ARG A 268 8.04 2.05 2.78
C ARG A 268 7.13 3.16 3.29
N ARG A 269 6.31 2.92 4.32
CA ARG A 269 5.49 3.97 4.95
C ARG A 269 6.34 5.08 5.55
N ASP A 270 7.39 4.70 6.28
CA ASP A 270 8.26 5.69 6.94
C ASP A 270 8.98 6.56 5.90
N VAL A 271 9.47 5.95 4.81
CA VAL A 271 10.09 6.66 3.68
C VAL A 271 9.08 7.58 2.97
N LEU A 272 7.86 7.10 2.70
CA LEU A 272 6.80 7.90 2.09
C LEU A 272 6.37 9.08 2.97
N ASP A 273 6.35 8.93 4.29
CA ASP A 273 6.04 10.01 5.24
C ASP A 273 7.13 11.09 5.25
N GLU A 274 8.41 10.69 5.16
CA GLU A 274 9.52 11.63 4.98
C GLU A 274 9.37 12.41 3.66
N TYR A 275 9.02 11.73 2.58
CA TYR A 275 8.76 12.36 1.28
C TYR A 275 7.62 13.37 1.32
N LEU A 276 6.51 13.07 1.99
CA LEU A 276 5.40 14.02 2.17
C LEU A 276 5.82 15.26 2.96
N SER A 277 6.63 15.04 4.00
CA SER A 277 7.17 16.11 4.84
C SER A 277 8.05 17.05 4.01
N VAL A 278 8.91 16.50 3.14
CA VAL A 278 9.76 17.25 2.21
C VAL A 278 8.94 18.01 1.16
N LEU A 279 7.86 17.42 0.64
CA LEU A 279 6.94 18.09 -0.29
C LEU A 279 6.08 19.17 0.37
N GLY A 280 6.08 19.27 1.71
CA GLY A 280 5.26 20.22 2.46
C GLY A 280 3.77 19.87 2.44
N VAL A 281 3.43 18.60 2.19
CA VAL A 281 2.07 18.07 2.34
C VAL A 281 1.88 17.73 3.79
N GLU A 282 1.47 18.70 4.60
CA GLU A 282 1.35 18.54 6.04
C GLU A 282 0.04 17.87 6.44
N ARG A 283 0.11 17.02 7.47
CA ARG A 283 -1.07 16.49 8.14
C ARG A 283 -1.65 17.55 9.06
N LEU A 284 -2.78 18.13 8.66
CA LEU A 284 -3.49 19.14 9.45
C LEU A 284 -4.91 18.67 9.75
N SER A 285 -5.31 18.85 11.01
CA SER A 285 -6.68 18.64 11.44
C SER A 285 -7.59 19.78 10.98
N ILE A 286 -8.91 19.49 10.91
CA ILE A 286 -9.94 20.49 10.60
C ILE A 286 -9.80 21.71 11.52
N ASP A 287 -9.57 21.46 12.81
CA ASP A 287 -9.38 22.47 13.85
C ASP A 287 -8.18 23.38 13.59
N GLU A 288 -7.06 22.84 13.11
CA GLU A 288 -5.86 23.61 12.81
C GLU A 288 -6.07 24.46 11.55
N VAL A 289 -6.61 23.87 10.47
CA VAL A 289 -6.87 24.58 9.21
C VAL A 289 -7.79 25.79 9.44
N GLN A 290 -8.78 25.69 10.32
CA GLN A 290 -9.68 26.79 10.65
C GLN A 290 -9.04 27.93 11.45
N ARG A 291 -7.96 27.64 12.20
CA ARG A 291 -7.26 28.63 13.04
C ARG A 291 -6.12 29.35 12.31
N ILE A 292 -5.65 28.79 11.20
CA ILE A 292 -4.54 29.35 10.41
C ILE A 292 -4.96 30.64 9.69
N GLU A 293 -4.08 31.65 9.68
CA GLU A 293 -4.28 32.87 8.89
C GLU A 293 -4.33 32.56 7.40
N TRP A 294 -5.21 33.26 6.66
CA TRP A 294 -5.42 33.02 5.24
C TRP A 294 -4.14 32.99 4.39
N LYS A 295 -3.18 33.90 4.62
CA LYS A 295 -1.92 33.92 3.86
C LYS A 295 -1.16 32.61 3.97
N LEU A 296 -1.00 32.10 5.20
CA LEU A 296 -0.32 30.84 5.46
C LEU A 296 -1.11 29.64 4.95
N LEU A 297 -2.45 29.66 5.10
CA LEU A 297 -3.31 28.61 4.55
C LEU A 297 -3.19 28.54 3.02
N ASN A 298 -3.23 29.69 2.35
CA ASN A 298 -3.10 29.79 0.90
C ASN A 298 -1.76 29.20 0.41
N ASP A 299 -0.65 29.45 1.12
CA ASP A 299 0.64 28.85 0.78
C ASP A 299 0.67 27.34 1.00
N LYS A 300 0.02 26.83 2.06
CA LYS A 300 -0.16 25.38 2.26
C LYS A 300 -1.02 24.75 1.18
N MET A 301 -2.10 25.40 0.77
CA MET A 301 -2.94 24.94 -0.34
C MET A 301 -2.15 24.90 -1.66
N LYS A 302 -1.27 25.89 -1.95
CA LYS A 302 -0.35 25.84 -3.10
C LYS A 302 0.56 24.62 -3.06
N LYS A 303 1.19 24.38 -1.91
CA LYS A 303 2.08 23.22 -1.72
C LYS A 303 1.32 21.91 -1.88
N TRP A 304 0.12 21.83 -1.33
CA TRP A 304 -0.75 20.66 -1.48
C TRP A 304 -1.11 20.39 -2.95
N VAL A 305 -1.52 21.43 -3.71
CA VAL A 305 -1.84 21.30 -5.14
C VAL A 305 -0.68 20.68 -5.93
N HIS A 306 0.54 21.13 -5.67
CA HIS A 306 1.73 20.56 -6.30
C HIS A 306 2.09 19.16 -5.76
N GLY A 307 1.97 19.01 -4.44
CA GLY A 307 2.29 17.78 -3.73
C GLY A 307 1.42 16.61 -4.19
N VAL A 308 0.11 16.81 -4.39
CA VAL A 308 -0.80 15.75 -4.86
C VAL A 308 -0.38 15.21 -6.22
N LYS A 309 -0.08 16.10 -7.18
CA LYS A 309 0.40 15.69 -8.52
C LYS A 309 1.70 14.89 -8.42
N THR A 310 2.63 15.35 -7.58
CA THR A 310 3.91 14.68 -7.35
C THR A 310 3.72 13.31 -6.71
N VAL A 311 2.92 13.25 -5.64
CA VAL A 311 2.66 12.01 -4.91
C VAL A 311 2.07 10.96 -5.84
N VAL A 312 1.00 11.28 -6.57
CA VAL A 312 0.34 10.28 -7.42
C VAL A 312 1.24 9.87 -8.60
N ARG A 313 1.76 10.85 -9.35
CA ARG A 313 2.46 10.56 -10.61
C ARG A 313 3.89 10.05 -10.42
N VAL A 314 4.53 10.38 -9.30
CA VAL A 314 5.94 10.04 -9.04
C VAL A 314 6.06 8.99 -7.94
N LEU A 315 5.50 9.26 -6.75
CA LEU A 315 5.72 8.41 -5.58
C LEU A 315 4.90 7.12 -5.63
N LEU A 316 3.59 7.22 -5.86
CA LEU A 316 2.72 6.05 -5.94
C LEU A 316 3.08 5.21 -7.17
N ALA A 317 3.39 5.83 -8.30
CA ALA A 317 3.86 5.13 -9.49
C ALA A 317 5.20 4.42 -9.27
N GLY A 318 6.15 5.07 -8.57
CA GLY A 318 7.43 4.46 -8.20
C GLY A 318 7.26 3.31 -7.20
N GLU A 319 6.39 3.46 -6.21
CA GLU A 319 6.07 2.43 -5.24
C GLU A 319 5.41 1.22 -5.90
N ARG A 320 4.47 1.44 -6.83
CA ARG A 320 3.85 0.37 -7.62
C ARG A 320 4.90 -0.45 -8.36
N ARG A 321 5.82 0.23 -9.06
CA ARG A 321 6.93 -0.44 -9.76
C ARG A 321 7.84 -1.20 -8.83
N LEU A 322 8.12 -0.68 -7.63
CA LEU A 322 8.95 -1.37 -6.65
C LEU A 322 8.25 -2.64 -6.14
N CYS A 323 6.96 -2.58 -5.82
CA CYS A 323 6.15 -3.75 -5.48
C CYS A 323 6.20 -4.79 -6.62
N ASP A 324 5.96 -4.36 -7.85
CA ASP A 324 5.97 -5.24 -9.03
C ASP A 324 7.34 -5.91 -9.24
N GLN A 325 8.43 -5.22 -8.89
CA GLN A 325 9.80 -5.73 -9.04
C GLN A 325 10.26 -6.63 -7.89
N VAL A 326 9.84 -6.37 -6.65
CA VAL A 326 10.33 -7.08 -5.45
C VAL A 326 9.40 -8.21 -5.03
N LEU A 327 8.08 -8.03 -5.15
CA LEU A 327 7.05 -8.95 -4.64
C LEU A 327 6.48 -9.85 -5.75
N THR A 328 7.37 -10.40 -6.59
CA THR A 328 6.99 -11.22 -7.75
C THR A 328 6.39 -12.58 -7.40
N ALA A 329 6.42 -12.98 -6.13
CA ALA A 329 5.97 -14.29 -5.67
C ALA A 329 4.45 -14.46 -5.62
N SER A 330 3.68 -13.36 -5.46
CA SER A 330 2.22 -13.41 -5.34
C SER A 330 1.58 -12.07 -5.70
N ASP A 331 0.64 -12.08 -6.64
CA ASP A 331 -0.13 -10.89 -7.05
C ASP A 331 -0.94 -10.31 -5.88
N ASP A 332 -1.53 -11.18 -5.04
CA ASP A 332 -2.31 -10.77 -3.86
C ASP A 332 -1.41 -10.01 -2.84
N LEU A 333 -0.18 -10.50 -2.64
CA LEU A 333 0.79 -9.88 -1.74
C LEU A 333 1.24 -8.52 -2.28
N MET A 334 1.46 -8.44 -3.59
CA MET A 334 1.86 -7.22 -4.28
C MET A 334 0.80 -6.12 -4.14
N GLU A 335 -0.48 -6.46 -4.35
CA GLU A 335 -1.60 -5.53 -4.19
C GLU A 335 -1.77 -5.10 -2.72
N GLU A 336 -1.72 -6.05 -1.79
CA GLU A 336 -1.79 -5.79 -0.35
C GLU A 336 -0.68 -4.84 0.11
N CYS A 337 0.57 -5.11 -0.26
CA CYS A 337 1.72 -4.30 0.12
C CYS A 337 1.68 -2.90 -0.50
N PHE A 338 1.27 -2.77 -1.76
CA PHE A 338 1.10 -1.46 -2.39
C PHE A 338 0.05 -0.61 -1.66
N LEU A 339 -1.12 -1.19 -1.37
CA LEU A 339 -2.18 -0.46 -0.68
C LEU A 339 -1.78 -0.11 0.75
N GLU A 340 -1.25 -1.05 1.53
CA GLU A 340 -0.89 -0.78 2.93
C GLU A 340 0.31 0.18 3.06
N SER A 341 1.27 0.16 2.14
CA SER A 341 2.39 1.11 2.13
C SER A 341 1.94 2.54 1.77
N THR A 342 1.00 2.69 0.85
CA THR A 342 0.59 4.01 0.33
C THR A 342 -0.60 4.63 1.06
N LYS A 343 -1.36 3.84 1.81
CA LYS A 343 -2.56 4.28 2.56
C LYS A 343 -2.34 5.51 3.43
N GLY A 344 -1.24 5.56 4.19
CA GLY A 344 -0.92 6.72 5.04
C GLY A 344 -0.77 8.00 4.23
N CYS A 345 -0.10 7.91 3.09
CA CYS A 345 0.15 9.00 2.16
C CYS A 345 -1.15 9.53 1.53
N ILE A 346 -1.99 8.61 1.04
CA ILE A 346 -3.30 8.96 0.45
C ILE A 346 -4.21 9.60 1.50
N MET A 347 -4.31 9.00 2.69
CA MET A 347 -5.13 9.54 3.78
C MET A 347 -4.70 10.95 4.21
N GLN A 348 -3.39 11.23 4.20
CA GLN A 348 -2.88 12.57 4.54
C GLN A 348 -3.29 13.62 3.51
N ILE A 349 -3.20 13.29 2.23
CA ILE A 349 -3.68 14.15 1.13
C ILE A 349 -5.17 14.43 1.29
N LEU A 350 -5.97 13.39 1.48
CA LEU A 350 -7.42 13.49 1.58
C LEU A 350 -7.86 14.26 2.83
N SER A 351 -7.21 14.03 3.97
CA SER A 351 -7.50 14.72 5.23
C SER A 351 -7.32 16.24 5.11
N PHE A 352 -6.27 16.70 4.41
CA PHE A 352 -6.07 18.13 4.21
C PHE A 352 -7.14 18.72 3.27
N GLY A 353 -7.48 18.02 2.19
CA GLY A 353 -8.57 18.40 1.28
C GLY A 353 -9.92 18.52 2.01
N ASP A 354 -10.24 17.56 2.86
CA ASP A 354 -11.47 17.57 3.66
C ASP A 354 -11.49 18.73 4.67
N ALA A 355 -10.39 18.95 5.37
CA ALA A 355 -10.26 20.05 6.32
C ALA A 355 -10.46 21.43 5.67
N VAL A 356 -9.98 21.62 4.44
CA VAL A 356 -10.23 22.81 3.63
C VAL A 356 -11.69 22.89 3.19
N ALA A 357 -12.30 21.80 2.76
CA ALA A 357 -13.68 21.78 2.30
C ALA A 357 -14.69 22.18 3.40
N VAL A 358 -14.39 21.84 4.66
CA VAL A 358 -15.21 22.15 5.83
C VAL A 358 -14.92 23.54 6.42
N CYS A 359 -13.92 24.27 5.92
CA CYS A 359 -13.58 25.58 6.45
C CYS A 359 -14.70 26.63 6.30
N PRO A 360 -14.73 27.65 7.20
CA PRO A 360 -15.67 28.76 7.09
C PRO A 360 -15.62 29.39 5.70
N ARG A 361 -16.82 29.57 5.14
CA ARG A 361 -17.03 30.12 3.81
C ARG A 361 -16.52 31.56 3.74
N SER A 362 -15.63 31.82 2.81
CA SER A 362 -15.17 33.14 2.41
C SER A 362 -14.95 33.14 0.89
N PRO A 363 -15.48 34.13 0.15
CA PRO A 363 -15.31 34.22 -1.30
C PRO A 363 -13.84 34.31 -1.72
N GLU A 364 -12.98 34.88 -0.87
CA GLU A 364 -11.53 35.01 -1.13
C GLU A 364 -10.83 33.66 -1.29
N LYS A 365 -11.40 32.58 -0.73
CA LYS A 365 -10.83 31.23 -0.78
C LYS A 365 -11.18 30.48 -2.07
N VAL A 366 -12.20 30.93 -2.80
CA VAL A 366 -12.77 30.20 -3.94
C VAL A 366 -11.73 29.84 -5.00
N PRO A 367 -10.87 30.76 -5.48
CA PRO A 367 -9.89 30.42 -6.51
C PRO A 367 -8.98 29.28 -6.06
N ARG A 368 -8.61 29.27 -4.77
CA ARG A 368 -7.68 28.29 -4.24
C ARG A 368 -8.28 26.92 -3.96
N ILE A 369 -9.55 26.88 -3.56
CA ILE A 369 -10.29 25.61 -3.46
C ILE A 369 -10.50 25.03 -4.86
N LEU A 370 -10.68 25.89 -5.88
CA LEU A 370 -10.80 25.46 -7.28
C LEU A 370 -9.48 24.84 -7.78
N ASP A 371 -8.32 25.46 -7.50
CA ASP A 371 -7.01 24.86 -7.81
C ASP A 371 -6.86 23.46 -7.20
N MET A 372 -7.34 23.27 -5.96
CA MET A 372 -7.31 21.97 -5.28
C MET A 372 -8.25 20.95 -5.93
N TYR A 373 -9.46 21.39 -6.32
CA TYR A 373 -10.42 20.55 -7.04
C TYR A 373 -9.84 20.08 -8.38
N GLU A 374 -9.29 21.00 -9.17
CA GLU A 374 -8.69 20.70 -10.46
C GLU A 374 -7.51 19.72 -10.31
N ALA A 375 -6.58 20.02 -9.40
CA ALA A 375 -5.43 19.16 -9.15
C ALA A 375 -5.81 17.74 -8.70
N LEU A 376 -6.86 17.60 -7.88
CA LEU A 376 -7.35 16.28 -7.48
C LEU A 376 -8.07 15.56 -8.63
N SER A 377 -8.87 16.29 -9.43
CA SER A 377 -9.56 15.72 -10.60
C SER A 377 -8.57 15.21 -11.65
N GLU A 378 -7.46 15.92 -11.84
CA GLU A 378 -6.41 15.58 -12.80
C GLU A 378 -5.68 14.28 -12.48
N VAL A 379 -5.60 13.88 -11.20
CA VAL A 379 -4.83 12.69 -10.77
C VAL A 379 -5.70 11.45 -10.57
N ILE A 380 -7.03 11.57 -10.60
CA ILE A 380 -7.95 10.44 -10.42
C ILE A 380 -7.73 9.35 -11.49
N PRO A 381 -7.56 9.66 -12.78
CA PRO A 381 -7.28 8.64 -13.79
C PRO A 381 -6.03 7.83 -13.46
N GLU A 382 -4.93 8.50 -13.11
CA GLU A 382 -3.66 7.84 -12.75
C GLU A 382 -3.80 7.02 -11.47
N MET A 383 -4.57 7.49 -10.48
CA MET A 383 -4.86 6.68 -9.30
C MET A 383 -5.63 5.40 -9.64
N ARG A 384 -6.57 5.45 -10.59
CA ARG A 384 -7.30 4.23 -11.03
C ARG A 384 -6.38 3.23 -11.71
N ASP A 385 -5.39 3.71 -12.45
CA ASP A 385 -4.41 2.83 -13.10
C ASP A 385 -3.47 2.17 -12.09
N LEU A 386 -3.17 2.85 -10.97
CA LEU A 386 -2.30 2.34 -9.90
C LEU A 386 -3.03 1.42 -8.91
N CYS A 387 -4.26 1.77 -8.54
CA CYS A 387 -5.11 1.06 -7.58
C CYS A 387 -5.99 0.03 -8.31
N ILE A 388 -5.44 -1.16 -8.50
CA ILE A 388 -6.16 -2.30 -9.09
C ILE A 388 -6.99 -3.00 -8.01
N GLY A 389 -8.10 -3.64 -8.40
CA GLY A 389 -8.88 -4.51 -7.51
C GLY A 389 -9.94 -3.81 -6.67
N SER A 390 -10.71 -4.60 -5.91
CA SER A 390 -11.85 -4.11 -5.11
C SER A 390 -11.44 -3.23 -3.93
N SER A 391 -10.24 -3.43 -3.39
CA SER A 391 -9.65 -2.56 -2.36
C SER A 391 -9.24 -1.20 -2.95
N GLY A 392 -8.77 -1.19 -4.20
CA GLY A 392 -8.49 0.02 -4.96
C GLY A 392 -9.74 0.87 -5.22
N ASP A 393 -10.87 0.24 -5.54
CA ASP A 393 -12.15 0.94 -5.76
C ASP A 393 -12.59 1.78 -4.53
N GLY A 394 -12.33 1.28 -3.32
CA GLY A 394 -12.60 2.02 -2.08
C GLY A 394 -11.78 3.30 -1.98
N VAL A 395 -10.48 3.22 -2.31
CA VAL A 395 -9.57 4.38 -2.33
C VAL A 395 -10.04 5.42 -3.34
N ILE A 396 -10.44 5.00 -4.55
CA ILE A 396 -10.94 5.91 -5.58
C ILE A 396 -12.26 6.55 -5.16
N SER A 397 -13.15 5.80 -4.51
CA SER A 397 -14.39 6.34 -3.95
C SER A 397 -14.12 7.42 -2.89
N ASP A 398 -13.13 7.22 -2.02
CA ASP A 398 -12.76 8.20 -1.00
C ASP A 398 -12.17 9.47 -1.64
N VAL A 399 -11.32 9.32 -2.66
CA VAL A 399 -10.78 10.45 -3.44
C VAL A 399 -11.91 11.25 -4.11
N GLN A 400 -12.87 10.55 -4.73
CA GLN A 400 -14.04 11.17 -5.35
C GLN A 400 -14.91 11.90 -4.32
N ALA A 401 -15.11 11.31 -3.13
CA ALA A 401 -15.87 11.96 -2.07
C ALA A 401 -15.23 13.27 -1.61
N ILE A 402 -13.89 13.35 -1.53
CA ILE A 402 -13.19 14.61 -1.23
C ILE A 402 -13.31 15.61 -2.39
N LEU A 403 -13.20 15.16 -3.63
CA LEU A 403 -13.41 16.00 -4.81
C LEU A 403 -14.81 16.64 -4.80
N ASP A 404 -15.85 15.85 -4.52
CA ASP A 404 -17.23 16.33 -4.42
C ASP A 404 -17.40 17.36 -3.30
N ARG A 405 -16.80 17.12 -2.13
CA ARG A 405 -16.80 18.06 -1.00
C ARG A 405 -16.10 19.38 -1.33
N LEU A 406 -14.98 19.35 -2.04
CA LEU A 406 -14.31 20.55 -2.53
C LEU A 406 -15.22 21.31 -3.51
N GLY A 407 -15.90 20.61 -4.42
CA GLY A 407 -16.89 21.18 -5.33
C GLY A 407 -18.08 21.82 -4.60
N ASP A 408 -18.60 21.17 -3.55
CA ASP A 408 -19.64 21.73 -2.68
C ASP A 408 -19.17 22.96 -1.91
N ALA A 409 -17.91 22.96 -1.45
CA ALA A 409 -17.32 24.11 -0.81
C ALA A 409 -17.28 25.32 -1.77
N VAL A 410 -16.84 25.13 -3.02
CA VAL A 410 -16.87 26.18 -4.05
C VAL A 410 -18.29 26.70 -4.27
N ARG A 411 -19.26 25.80 -4.53
CA ARG A 411 -20.67 26.16 -4.75
C ARG A 411 -21.25 26.94 -3.57
N GLY A 412 -20.99 26.49 -2.35
CA GLY A 412 -21.48 27.14 -1.13
C GLY A 412 -20.87 28.53 -0.92
N ASN A 413 -19.58 28.70 -1.21
CA ASN A 413 -18.91 30.00 -1.13
C ASN A 413 -19.47 31.01 -2.15
N LEU A 414 -19.65 30.59 -3.40
CA LEU A 414 -20.24 31.42 -4.45
C LEU A 414 -21.68 31.81 -4.14
N PHE A 415 -22.47 30.89 -3.57
CA PHE A 415 -23.83 31.17 -3.15
C PHE A 415 -23.90 32.24 -2.04
N GLU A 416 -23.08 32.13 -1.00
CA GLU A 416 -23.03 33.15 0.06
C GLU A 416 -22.54 34.51 -0.48
N PHE A 417 -21.57 34.51 -1.40
CA PHE A 417 -21.13 35.73 -2.07
C PHE A 417 -22.26 36.40 -2.88
N GLY A 418 -22.99 35.62 -3.68
CA GLY A 418 -24.15 36.11 -4.43
C GLY A 418 -25.22 36.71 -3.52
N LYS A 419 -25.47 36.09 -2.37
CA LYS A 419 -26.39 36.59 -1.34
C LYS A 419 -25.91 37.90 -0.71
N MET A 420 -24.61 38.02 -0.41
CA MET A 420 -24.02 39.27 0.09
C MET A 420 -24.18 40.41 -0.93
N LEU A 421 -23.88 40.16 -2.20
CA LEU A 421 -24.03 41.13 -3.28
C LEU A 421 -25.48 41.62 -3.44
N GLN A 422 -26.46 40.71 -3.37
CA GLN A 422 -27.89 41.07 -3.42
C GLN A 422 -28.32 41.95 -2.24
N GLN A 423 -27.82 41.66 -1.05
CA GLN A 423 -28.09 42.48 0.14
C GLN A 423 -27.44 43.86 0.05
N GLU A 424 -26.24 43.96 -0.54
CA GLU A 424 -25.53 45.23 -0.73
C GLU A 424 -26.17 46.11 -1.81
N THR A 425 -26.60 45.53 -2.93
CA THR A 425 -27.33 46.26 -3.99
C THR A 425 -28.69 46.76 -3.50
N SER A 426 -29.37 45.99 -2.65
CA SER A 426 -30.61 46.46 -1.99
C SER A 426 -30.37 47.64 -1.04
N ARG A 427 -29.21 47.70 -0.36
CA ARG A 427 -28.85 48.79 0.56
C ARG A 427 -28.32 50.04 -0.13
N ARG A 428 -27.60 49.91 -1.25
CA ARG A 428 -27.02 51.02 -2.03
C ARG A 428 -28.00 51.71 -2.99
N ALA A 429 -29.27 51.30 -3.01
CA ALA A 429 -30.33 51.94 -3.80
C ALA A 429 -30.71 53.37 -3.34
N MET A 430 -29.97 54.00 -2.41
CA MET A 430 -30.22 55.38 -2.01
C MET A 430 -28.95 56.25 -2.08
N THR A 431 -29.03 57.29 -2.92
CA THR A 431 -28.29 58.58 -2.90
C THR A 431 -27.01 58.82 -3.73
N ALA A 432 -26.74 58.08 -4.81
CA ALA A 432 -25.75 58.56 -5.81
C ALA A 432 -26.30 58.45 -7.25
N GLY A 433 -26.44 59.60 -7.90
CA GLY A 433 -27.13 59.75 -9.18
C GLY A 433 -26.40 59.14 -10.38
N ARG A 434 -27.17 58.36 -11.14
CA ARG A 434 -27.24 58.33 -12.62
C ARG A 434 -25.95 58.24 -13.48
N TRP A 435 -24.81 57.76 -13.00
CA TRP A 435 -23.72 57.43 -13.93
C TRP A 435 -22.91 56.26 -13.36
N THR A 436 -23.15 55.03 -13.84
CA THR A 436 -22.23 53.86 -13.89
C THR A 436 -22.94 52.51 -14.09
N TRP A 437 -24.27 52.42 -14.02
CA TRP A 437 -24.94 51.11 -14.11
C TRP A 437 -24.74 50.41 -15.45
N GLU A 438 -24.68 51.12 -16.58
CA GLU A 438 -24.58 50.50 -17.91
C GLU A 438 -23.21 49.87 -18.16
N TRP A 439 -22.13 50.53 -17.72
CA TRP A 439 -20.74 50.02 -17.80
C TRP A 439 -20.46 48.87 -16.83
N GLU A 440 -21.11 48.85 -15.67
CA GLU A 440 -20.95 47.78 -14.68
C GLU A 440 -21.81 46.56 -15.03
N TRP A 441 -22.98 46.77 -15.67
CA TRP A 441 -23.82 45.70 -16.22
C TRP A 441 -23.24 45.05 -17.49
N GLU A 442 -22.55 45.79 -18.35
CA GLU A 442 -21.85 45.19 -19.50
C GLU A 442 -20.64 44.36 -19.07
N ARG A 443 -19.84 44.84 -18.11
CA ARG A 443 -18.74 44.06 -17.54
C ARG A 443 -19.25 42.84 -16.77
N LYS A 444 -20.35 42.96 -16.03
CA LYS A 444 -20.99 41.83 -15.36
C LYS A 444 -21.50 40.79 -16.36
N ARG A 445 -22.02 41.21 -17.51
CA ARG A 445 -22.40 40.31 -18.60
C ARG A 445 -21.17 39.66 -19.23
N GLU A 446 -20.13 40.40 -19.58
CA GLU A 446 -18.91 39.81 -20.15
C GLU A 446 -18.27 38.79 -19.21
N TRP A 447 -18.23 39.07 -17.90
CA TRP A 447 -17.74 38.12 -16.90
C TRP A 447 -18.68 36.94 -16.68
N GLU A 448 -20.01 37.12 -16.65
CA GLU A 448 -20.99 36.02 -16.58
C GLU A 448 -20.94 35.15 -17.85
N TRP A 449 -20.71 35.73 -19.03
CA TRP A 449 -20.58 35.00 -20.29
C TRP A 449 -19.24 34.26 -20.41
N GLU A 450 -18.12 34.86 -19.99
CA GLU A 450 -16.82 34.17 -19.90
C GLU A 450 -16.84 33.06 -18.84
N TRP A 451 -17.50 33.28 -17.69
CA TRP A 451 -17.70 32.24 -16.67
C TRP A 451 -18.65 31.13 -17.13
N GLU A 452 -19.77 31.44 -17.78
CA GLU A 452 -20.67 30.43 -18.36
C GLU A 452 -19.98 29.66 -19.49
N TRP A 453 -19.11 30.31 -20.27
CA TRP A 453 -18.29 29.63 -21.27
C TRP A 453 -17.26 28.69 -20.63
N GLN A 454 -16.52 29.15 -19.62
CA GLN A 454 -15.56 28.32 -18.90
C GLN A 454 -16.25 27.18 -18.14
N TRP A 455 -17.42 27.42 -17.55
CA TRP A 455 -18.25 26.38 -16.92
C TRP A 455 -18.80 25.36 -17.92
N GLN A 456 -19.33 25.82 -19.06
CA GLN A 456 -19.82 24.91 -20.11
C GLN A 456 -18.69 24.14 -20.79
N TRP A 457 -17.45 24.65 -20.74
CA TRP A 457 -16.27 23.96 -21.26
C TRP A 457 -15.68 22.96 -20.26
N ALA A 458 -15.61 23.31 -18.96
CA ALA A 458 -15.09 22.46 -17.89
C ALA A 458 -15.99 21.26 -17.52
N PHE A 459 -17.29 21.29 -17.86
CA PHE A 459 -18.24 20.20 -17.61
C PHE A 459 -18.67 19.42 -18.86
N LYS A 460 -18.01 19.64 -20.02
CA LYS A 460 -18.32 18.93 -21.28
C LYS A 460 -17.31 17.86 -21.70
N PHE A 461 -16.30 17.58 -20.89
CA PHE A 461 -15.38 16.45 -21.11
C PHE A 461 -15.15 15.69 -19.80
#